data_AF-I2NS69-F1
#
_entry.id   AF-I2NS69-F1
#
_cell.length_a   1.000
_cell.length_b   1.000
_cell.length_c   1.000
_cell.angle_alpha   90.00
_cell.angle_beta   90.00
_cell.angle_gamma   90.00
#
_symmetry.space_group_name_H-M   'P 1'
#
loop_
_entity.id
_entity.type
_entity.pdbx_description
1 polymer ?
#
loop_
_entity_poly.entity_id
_entity_poly.type
_entity_poly.pdbx_seq_one_letter_code
_entity_poly.pdbx_strand_id
1 'polypeptide(L)'
;MSKIFGNKPSGETAQEPRRLSAQEKSEGAARAIYAKDKVYVPLSAMQADVSEGTGIPYIGRLKDGRTVLYVFESYEAARAFSDGQDGALDGIALVGALDKADQFNNLSNVLRVAHSLGIQLMEYRGQDGEHFECALSWLMRVNGADGMAASREKMEALSIGTDAKLPLQFHPIAIVGFANPYKVTPARAEELFKQFTNVEDDELLSFFAGNTPQENVLLIGLVEKYSADLAKSVKYIVWNQLAEQPLFVGINRKDGGLYARDGYLYLFYTDRFQHMGPARCHPVSGKEAALDLVRRHELKGVALTDGLHNMARFENDVIFQDGE
;
A
#
# COMPACT_ATOMS: atom_id res chain seq x y z
N MET A 1 -3.61 71.89 -55.26
CA MET A 1 -2.55 71.86 -54.24
C MET A 1 -3.23 71.61 -52.89
N SER A 2 -3.39 70.36 -52.46
CA SER A 2 -2.43 69.57 -51.67
C SER A 2 -2.13 70.18 -50.29
N LYS A 3 -2.75 69.68 -49.22
CA LYS A 3 -2.07 68.93 -48.15
C LYS A 3 -3.04 68.42 -47.08
N ILE A 4 -3.07 67.10 -47.00
CA ILE A 4 -3.58 66.25 -45.93
C ILE A 4 -2.56 66.29 -44.77
N PHE A 5 -2.99 66.46 -43.54
CA PHE A 5 -2.28 65.91 -42.38
C PHE A 5 -3.30 65.30 -41.41
N GLY A 6 -3.38 63.96 -41.48
CA GLY A 6 -4.14 63.15 -40.54
C GLY A 6 -3.42 63.03 -39.20
N ASN A 7 -4.23 62.98 -38.14
CA ASN A 7 -3.84 62.46 -36.85
C ASN A 7 -3.30 61.04 -37.01
N LYS A 8 -2.05 60.81 -36.58
CA LYS A 8 -1.58 59.46 -36.27
C LYS A 8 -2.03 59.10 -34.85
N PRO A 9 -2.65 57.94 -34.63
CA PRO A 9 -2.77 57.36 -33.29
C PRO A 9 -1.36 56.99 -32.80
N SER A 10 -1.08 57.31 -31.54
CA SER A 10 0.08 56.84 -30.81
C SER A 10 0.17 55.31 -30.90
N GLY A 11 1.23 54.81 -31.52
CA GLY A 11 1.54 53.39 -31.50
C GLY A 11 1.84 52.95 -30.07
N GLU A 12 0.94 52.16 -29.50
CA GLU A 12 1.28 51.27 -28.40
C GLU A 12 2.39 50.35 -28.90
N THR A 13 3.61 50.59 -28.43
CA THR A 13 4.68 49.60 -28.52
C THR A 13 4.23 48.38 -27.71
N ALA A 14 3.72 47.37 -28.40
CA ALA A 14 3.61 46.03 -27.84
C ALA A 14 5.02 45.63 -27.37
N GLN A 15 5.23 45.66 -26.06
CA GLN A 15 6.45 45.14 -25.45
C GLN A 15 6.54 43.66 -25.81
N GLU A 16 7.56 43.30 -26.58
CA GLU A 16 7.88 41.89 -26.81
C GLU A 16 8.03 41.19 -25.45
N PRO A 17 7.38 40.03 -25.24
CA PRO A 17 7.47 39.34 -23.96
C PRO A 17 8.93 39.00 -23.66
N ARG A 18 9.41 39.45 -22.49
CA ARG A 18 10.77 39.21 -22.00
C ARG A 18 11.08 37.71 -22.09
N ARG A 19 12.12 37.34 -22.85
CA ARG A 19 12.63 35.97 -22.88
C ARG A 19 13.30 35.64 -21.56
N LEU A 20 12.73 34.69 -20.82
CA LEU A 20 13.32 34.17 -19.60
C LEU A 20 14.57 33.32 -19.91
N SER A 21 15.59 33.44 -19.06
CA SER A 21 16.75 32.55 -19.05
C SER A 21 16.34 31.11 -18.72
N ALA A 22 17.20 30.15 -19.04
CA ALA A 22 16.95 28.74 -18.70
C ALA A 22 16.78 28.54 -17.18
N GLN A 23 17.57 29.25 -16.37
CA GLN A 23 17.47 29.21 -14.91
C GLN A 23 16.13 29.76 -14.41
N GLU A 24 15.69 30.92 -14.90
CA GLU A 24 14.39 31.49 -14.51
C GLU A 24 13.23 30.56 -14.88
N LYS A 25 13.33 29.84 -16.00
CA LYS A 25 12.34 28.83 -16.39
C LYS A 25 12.34 27.62 -15.45
N SER A 26 13.51 27.08 -15.11
CA SER A 26 13.63 25.95 -14.19
C SER A 26 13.17 26.30 -12.77
N GLU A 27 13.51 27.49 -12.27
CA GLU A 27 13.00 27.97 -10.97
C GLU A 27 11.49 28.19 -11.00
N GLY A 28 10.95 28.72 -12.11
CA GLY A 28 9.51 28.85 -12.32
C GLY A 28 8.79 27.51 -12.28
N ALA A 29 9.31 26.49 -12.97
CA ALA A 29 8.77 25.14 -12.95
C ALA A 29 8.82 24.52 -11.54
N ALA A 30 9.95 24.65 -10.84
CA ALA A 30 10.07 24.19 -9.46
C ALA A 30 9.02 24.82 -8.52
N ARG A 31 8.82 26.14 -8.61
CA ARG A 31 7.81 26.86 -7.84
C ARG A 31 6.39 26.44 -8.23
N ALA A 32 6.13 26.19 -9.51
CA ALA A 32 4.83 25.71 -9.99
C ALA A 32 4.50 24.31 -9.43
N ILE A 33 5.48 23.40 -9.36
CA ILE A 33 5.30 22.07 -8.74
C ILE A 33 4.95 22.21 -7.25
N TYR A 34 5.66 23.07 -6.51
CA TYR A 34 5.36 23.36 -5.10
C TYR A 34 4.00 24.02 -4.87
N ALA A 35 3.52 24.77 -5.86
CA ALA A 35 2.26 25.48 -5.76
C ALA A 35 1.05 24.56 -5.90
N LYS A 36 1.20 23.36 -6.47
CA LYS A 36 0.11 22.40 -6.67
C LYS A 36 -0.52 22.02 -5.35
N ASP A 37 -1.85 22.02 -5.32
CA ASP A 37 -2.62 21.69 -4.12
C ASP A 37 -2.53 20.19 -3.79
N LYS A 38 -2.31 19.35 -4.82
CA LYS A 38 -2.21 17.92 -4.66
C LYS A 38 -1.21 17.32 -5.65
N VAL A 39 -0.39 16.39 -5.17
CA VAL A 39 0.48 15.53 -5.99
C VAL A 39 0.45 14.10 -5.47
N TYR A 40 0.96 13.16 -6.25
CA TYR A 40 0.93 11.74 -5.93
C TYR A 40 2.34 11.16 -5.88
N VAL A 41 2.56 10.19 -5.02
CA VAL A 41 3.84 9.50 -4.87
C VAL A 41 3.63 7.99 -4.83
N PRO A 42 4.44 7.18 -5.54
CA PRO A 42 4.45 5.74 -5.35
C PRO A 42 4.96 5.42 -3.94
N LEU A 43 4.39 4.39 -3.32
CA LEU A 43 4.76 3.92 -1.98
C LEU A 43 5.50 2.58 -2.07
N SER A 44 6.42 2.35 -1.14
CA SER A 44 7.22 1.13 -1.07
C SER A 44 6.39 -0.06 -0.58
N ALA A 45 6.26 -1.11 -1.38
CA ALA A 45 5.54 -2.34 -0.98
C ALA A 45 6.18 -3.04 0.22
N MET A 46 7.51 -2.97 0.32
CA MET A 46 8.26 -3.61 1.40
C MET A 46 8.12 -2.90 2.75
N GLN A 47 7.70 -1.64 2.75
CA GLN A 47 7.63 -0.80 3.94
C GLN A 47 6.22 -0.27 4.19
N ALA A 48 5.25 -0.71 3.40
CA ALA A 48 3.86 -0.40 3.61
C ALA A 48 3.30 -1.19 4.79
N ASP A 49 2.60 -0.50 5.68
CA ASP A 49 1.67 -1.14 6.60
C ASP A 49 0.35 -1.33 5.85
N VAL A 50 0.30 -2.45 5.15
CA VAL A 50 -0.86 -2.85 4.36
C VAL A 50 -2.03 -3.37 5.22
N SER A 51 -1.83 -3.57 6.54
CA SER A 51 -2.93 -3.82 7.47
C SER A 51 -3.72 -2.54 7.73
N GLU A 52 -2.99 -1.44 7.93
CA GLU A 52 -3.54 -0.11 8.23
C GLU A 52 -3.72 0.79 7.00
N GLY A 53 -3.27 0.35 5.83
CA GLY A 53 -3.43 1.10 4.58
C GLY A 53 -2.53 2.30 4.46
N THR A 54 -1.32 2.21 5.03
CA THR A 54 -0.34 3.29 4.98
C THR A 54 0.98 2.79 4.41
N GLY A 55 1.80 3.70 3.91
CA GLY A 55 3.15 3.37 3.49
C GLY A 55 4.04 4.59 3.44
N ILE A 56 5.28 4.38 2.98
CA ILE A 56 6.25 5.47 2.81
C ILE A 56 6.67 5.58 1.35
N PRO A 57 7.14 6.74 0.90
CA PRO A 57 7.52 6.95 -0.49
C PRO A 57 8.52 5.91 -0.99
N TYR A 58 8.29 5.38 -2.18
CA TYR A 58 9.24 4.55 -2.89
C TYR A 58 10.44 5.40 -3.34
N ILE A 59 11.64 4.95 -2.98
CA ILE A 59 12.90 5.61 -3.34
C ILE A 59 13.58 4.78 -4.43
N GLY A 60 13.65 5.35 -5.63
CA GLY A 60 14.34 4.73 -6.75
C GLY A 60 15.86 4.82 -6.61
N ARG A 61 16.55 3.89 -7.26
CA ARG A 61 18.00 3.95 -7.46
C ARG A 61 18.32 3.91 -8.94
N LEU A 62 18.97 4.96 -9.42
CA LEU A 62 19.44 5.07 -10.80
C LEU A 62 20.65 4.15 -11.04
N LYS A 63 20.98 3.91 -12.32
CA LYS A 63 22.11 3.05 -12.71
C LYS A 63 23.47 3.54 -12.20
N ASP A 64 23.61 4.86 -12.04
CA ASP A 64 24.81 5.50 -11.48
C ASP A 64 24.82 5.49 -9.94
N GLY A 65 23.86 4.83 -9.31
CA GLY A 65 23.75 4.68 -7.87
C GLY A 65 23.01 5.81 -7.17
N ARG A 66 22.65 6.90 -7.87
CA ARG A 66 21.92 8.02 -7.28
C ARG A 66 20.51 7.62 -6.85
N THR A 67 20.02 8.24 -5.78
CA THR A 67 18.67 8.03 -5.26
C THR A 67 17.71 9.11 -5.73
N VAL A 68 16.49 8.70 -6.07
CA VAL A 68 15.46 9.58 -6.64
C VAL A 68 14.12 9.39 -5.95
N LEU A 69 13.45 10.50 -5.63
CA LEU A 69 12.05 10.55 -5.23
C LEU A 69 11.20 10.86 -6.47
N TYR A 70 10.18 10.04 -6.73
CA TYR A 70 9.25 10.28 -7.84
C TYR A 70 7.98 10.99 -7.35
N VAL A 71 7.57 12.02 -8.09
CA VAL A 71 6.38 12.82 -7.81
C VAL A 71 5.56 12.92 -9.09
N PHE A 72 4.24 12.77 -8.98
CA PHE A 72 3.33 12.74 -10.11
C PHE A 72 2.22 13.76 -9.94
N GLU A 73 1.78 14.35 -11.04
CA GLU A 73 0.60 15.22 -11.03
C GLU A 73 -0.71 14.45 -10.85
N SER A 74 -0.82 13.29 -11.49
CA SER A 74 -2.05 12.49 -11.53
C SER A 74 -1.87 11.17 -10.80
N TYR A 75 -2.97 10.69 -10.23
CA TYR A 75 -3.04 9.38 -9.60
C TYR A 75 -2.76 8.27 -10.61
N GLU A 76 -3.29 8.40 -11.82
CA GLU A 76 -3.22 7.41 -12.90
C GLU A 76 -1.77 7.19 -13.35
N ALA A 77 -0.99 8.27 -13.48
CA ALA A 77 0.42 8.17 -13.84
C ALA A 77 1.25 7.55 -12.70
N ALA A 78 0.98 7.92 -11.45
CA ALA A 78 1.63 7.32 -10.28
C ALA A 78 1.31 5.82 -10.17
N ARG A 79 0.05 5.44 -10.43
CA ARG A 79 -0.42 4.06 -10.45
C ARG A 79 0.30 3.25 -11.53
N ALA A 80 0.30 3.73 -12.78
CA ALA A 80 0.97 3.05 -13.88
C ALA A 80 2.47 2.84 -13.61
N PHE A 81 3.11 3.80 -12.94
CA PHE A 81 4.48 3.65 -12.48
C PHE A 81 4.61 2.58 -11.39
N SER A 82 3.77 2.64 -10.35
CA SER A 82 3.76 1.72 -9.20
C SER A 82 3.54 0.26 -9.64
N ASP A 83 2.57 0.04 -10.53
CA ASP A 83 2.26 -1.27 -11.10
C ASP A 83 3.46 -1.87 -11.86
N GLY A 84 4.31 -1.04 -12.45
CA GLY A 84 5.54 -1.45 -13.14
C GLY A 84 6.75 -1.72 -12.21
N GLN A 85 6.65 -1.45 -10.91
CA GLN A 85 7.71 -1.73 -9.93
C GLN A 85 7.44 -3.03 -9.17
N ASP A 86 6.58 -2.94 -8.13
CA ASP A 86 6.25 -4.05 -7.23
C ASP A 86 4.87 -4.67 -7.52
N GLY A 87 4.13 -4.09 -8.47
CA GLY A 87 2.76 -4.50 -8.77
C GLY A 87 1.73 -3.96 -7.77
N ALA A 88 0.47 -4.31 -7.98
CA ALA A 88 -0.63 -3.99 -7.08
C ALA A 88 -0.84 -5.10 -6.03
N LEU A 89 -1.24 -4.74 -4.82
CA LEU A 89 -1.57 -5.66 -3.73
C LEU A 89 -3.09 -5.74 -3.56
N ASP A 90 -3.68 -6.91 -3.72
CA ASP A 90 -5.13 -7.09 -3.92
C ASP A 90 -5.70 -6.14 -5.02
N GLY A 91 -4.93 -5.87 -6.07
CA GLY A 91 -5.31 -4.91 -7.10
C GLY A 91 -5.29 -3.43 -6.66
N ILE A 92 -4.83 -3.13 -5.44
CA ILE A 92 -4.62 -1.77 -4.93
C ILE A 92 -3.21 -1.32 -5.30
N ALA A 93 -3.14 -0.25 -6.10
CA ALA A 93 -1.87 0.39 -6.42
C ALA A 93 -1.33 1.14 -5.20
N LEU A 94 -0.04 0.93 -4.90
CA LEU A 94 0.61 1.57 -3.77
C LEU A 94 0.99 3.01 -4.12
N VAL A 95 0.01 3.90 -3.99
CA VAL A 95 0.13 5.33 -4.29
C VAL A 95 -0.45 6.12 -3.13
N GLY A 96 0.33 7.08 -2.65
CA GLY A 96 -0.08 8.08 -1.68
C GLY A 96 -0.45 9.39 -2.36
N ALA A 97 -1.31 10.17 -1.71
CA ALA A 97 -1.58 11.55 -2.08
C ALA A 97 -0.93 12.50 -1.08
N LEU A 98 -0.26 13.53 -1.60
CA LEU A 98 0.28 14.62 -0.79
C LEU A 98 -0.58 15.85 -1.02
N ASP A 99 -1.28 16.29 0.02
CA ASP A 99 -2.12 17.48 0.00
C ASP A 99 -1.35 18.65 0.60
N LYS A 100 -1.38 19.79 -0.07
CA LYS A 100 -0.69 21.00 0.37
C LYS A 100 -1.22 21.53 1.71
N ALA A 101 -2.49 21.28 2.01
CA ALA A 101 -3.11 21.65 3.28
C ALA A 101 -2.76 20.68 4.43
N ASP A 102 -2.24 19.48 4.12
CA ASP A 102 -1.86 18.49 5.14
C ASP A 102 -0.60 18.97 5.89
N GLN A 103 -0.63 18.91 7.22
CA GLN A 103 0.47 19.37 8.06
C GLN A 103 1.74 18.51 7.93
N PHE A 104 1.62 17.22 7.62
CA PHE A 104 2.71 16.25 7.62
C PHE A 104 2.96 15.66 6.23
N ASN A 105 1.91 15.26 5.54
CA ASN A 105 1.92 14.60 4.24
C ASN A 105 1.70 15.61 3.10
N ASN A 106 2.51 16.67 3.08
CA ASN A 106 2.61 17.61 1.96
C ASN A 106 3.97 17.49 1.26
N LEU A 107 4.04 17.96 0.00
CA LEU A 107 5.25 17.87 -0.81
C LEU A 107 6.48 18.51 -0.15
N SER A 108 6.31 19.67 0.48
CA SER A 108 7.43 20.38 1.14
C SER A 108 8.07 19.55 2.24
N ASN A 109 7.25 18.94 3.11
CA ASN A 109 7.74 18.10 4.20
C ASN A 109 8.36 16.80 3.70
N VAL A 110 7.73 16.12 2.73
CA VAL A 110 8.30 14.92 2.12
C VAL A 110 9.67 15.21 1.51
N LEU A 111 9.83 16.33 0.79
CA LEU A 111 11.12 16.71 0.20
C LEU A 111 12.19 17.04 1.26
N ARG A 112 11.81 17.71 2.36
CA ARG A 112 12.74 17.99 3.47
C ARG A 112 13.21 16.72 4.17
N VAL A 113 12.29 15.79 4.45
CA VAL A 113 12.64 14.47 4.99
C VAL A 113 13.53 13.73 4.01
N ALA A 114 13.17 13.70 2.73
CA ALA A 114 13.94 13.03 1.70
C ALA A 114 15.39 13.56 1.60
N HIS A 115 15.54 14.89 1.60
CA HIS A 115 16.85 15.54 1.59
C HIS A 115 17.68 15.18 2.83
N SER A 116 17.03 15.16 4.00
CA SER A 116 17.67 14.82 5.27
C SER A 116 18.05 13.34 5.36
N LEU A 117 17.36 12.46 4.61
CA LEU A 117 17.71 11.05 4.41
C LEU A 117 18.79 10.84 3.33
N GLY A 118 19.29 11.90 2.70
CA GLY A 118 20.33 11.82 1.67
C GLY A 118 19.82 11.48 0.27
N ILE A 119 18.52 11.64 -0.01
CA ILE A 119 17.99 11.49 -1.36
C ILE A 119 18.50 12.63 -2.24
N GLN A 120 19.02 12.29 -3.42
CA GLN A 120 19.79 13.23 -4.23
C GLN A 120 18.94 13.95 -5.27
N LEU A 121 17.92 13.28 -5.82
CA LEU A 121 17.13 13.77 -6.94
C LEU A 121 15.64 13.75 -6.61
N MET A 122 14.92 14.66 -7.26
CA MET A 122 13.47 14.59 -7.41
C MET A 122 13.17 14.52 -8.91
N GLU A 123 12.32 13.57 -9.29
CA GLU A 123 11.75 13.47 -10.62
C GLU A 123 10.25 13.73 -10.55
N TYR A 124 9.82 14.78 -11.23
CA TYR A 124 8.41 15.14 -11.38
C TYR A 124 7.90 14.76 -12.76
N ARG A 125 6.75 14.10 -12.79
CA ARG A 125 6.02 13.76 -14.02
C ARG A 125 4.65 14.45 -14.01
N GLY A 126 4.52 15.43 -14.90
CA GLY A 126 3.30 16.21 -15.09
C GLY A 126 2.34 15.56 -16.09
N GLN A 127 1.28 16.30 -16.44
CA GLN A 127 0.40 15.92 -17.54
C GLN A 127 1.11 15.98 -18.91
N ASP A 128 0.57 15.25 -19.89
CA ASP A 128 1.00 15.29 -21.30
C ASP A 128 2.50 15.04 -21.56
N GLY A 129 3.15 14.27 -20.67
CA GLY A 129 4.57 13.91 -20.80
C GLY A 129 5.53 14.99 -20.29
N GLU A 130 5.04 15.99 -19.56
CA GLU A 130 5.91 16.91 -18.83
C GLU A 130 6.81 16.12 -17.87
N HIS A 131 8.10 16.43 -17.92
CA HIS A 131 9.13 15.79 -17.11
C HIS A 131 10.10 16.84 -16.58
N PHE A 132 10.33 16.81 -15.27
CA PHE A 132 11.24 17.72 -14.59
C PHE A 132 12.08 16.94 -13.57
N GLU A 133 13.38 16.82 -13.83
CA GLU A 133 14.35 16.24 -12.90
C GLU A 133 15.24 17.35 -12.34
N CYS A 134 15.48 17.32 -11.03
CA CYS A 134 16.44 18.24 -10.43
C CYS A 134 17.13 17.65 -9.21
N ALA A 135 18.28 18.24 -8.87
CA ALA A 135 18.94 17.96 -7.60
C ALA A 135 18.08 18.48 -6.45
N LEU A 136 17.83 17.61 -5.46
CA LEU A 136 16.98 17.95 -4.33
C LEU A 136 17.57 19.12 -3.51
N SER A 137 18.89 19.16 -3.36
CA SER A 137 19.60 20.28 -2.71
C SER A 137 19.46 21.62 -3.45
N TRP A 138 19.32 21.61 -4.78
CA TRP A 138 19.00 22.81 -5.54
C TRP A 138 17.54 23.22 -5.34
N LEU A 139 16.62 22.25 -5.41
CA LEU A 139 15.19 22.48 -5.22
C LEU A 139 14.87 23.09 -3.85
N MET A 140 15.57 22.64 -2.81
CA MET A 140 15.38 23.13 -1.44
C MET A 140 15.76 24.62 -1.30
N ARG A 141 16.85 25.03 -1.95
CA ARG A 141 17.28 26.44 -1.99
C ARG A 141 16.30 27.33 -2.75
N VAL A 142 15.83 26.88 -3.91
CA VAL A 142 14.91 27.66 -4.76
C VAL A 142 13.59 27.99 -4.05
N ASN A 143 13.14 27.08 -3.18
CA ASN A 143 11.87 27.21 -2.47
C ASN A 143 12.02 27.70 -1.02
N GLY A 144 13.21 28.16 -0.62
CA GLY A 144 13.46 28.72 0.72
C GLY A 144 13.22 27.73 1.86
N ALA A 145 13.44 26.44 1.60
CA ALA A 145 13.10 25.35 2.50
C ALA A 145 14.36 24.66 3.08
N ASP A 146 15.36 25.46 3.42
CA ASP A 146 16.68 25.04 3.97
C ASP A 146 16.63 24.60 5.46
N GLY A 147 15.45 24.25 5.99
CA GLY A 147 15.26 23.83 7.38
C GLY A 147 15.11 22.31 7.53
N MET A 148 15.57 21.75 8.66
CA MET A 148 15.28 20.36 9.01
C MET A 148 13.77 20.14 9.14
N ALA A 149 13.23 19.12 8.46
CA ALA A 149 11.94 18.57 8.86
C ALA A 149 12.08 17.89 10.22
N ALA A 150 11.12 18.13 11.12
CA ALA A 150 10.92 17.29 12.28
C ALA A 150 9.87 16.24 11.92
N SER A 151 10.12 14.96 12.22
CA SER A 151 9.04 13.98 12.15
C SER A 151 7.95 14.38 13.15
N ARG A 152 6.67 14.12 12.87
CA ARG A 152 5.56 14.08 13.83
C ARG A 152 5.96 13.54 15.20
N GLU A 153 6.62 12.38 15.30
CA GLU A 153 7.06 11.86 16.59
C GLU A 153 8.09 12.78 17.26
N LYS A 154 8.97 13.43 16.48
CA LYS A 154 9.91 14.43 16.99
C LYS A 154 9.20 15.72 17.40
N MET A 155 8.17 16.17 16.67
CA MET A 155 7.37 17.33 17.05
C MET A 155 6.53 17.05 18.30
N GLU A 156 5.94 15.86 18.41
CA GLU A 156 5.21 15.39 19.58
C GLU A 156 6.17 15.20 20.77
N ALA A 157 7.32 14.57 20.58
CA ALA A 157 8.36 14.41 21.60
C ALA A 157 8.89 15.76 22.11
N LEU A 158 9.12 16.73 21.21
CA LEU A 158 9.51 18.08 21.58
C LEU A 158 8.37 18.82 22.32
N SER A 159 7.11 18.58 21.96
CA SER A 159 5.95 19.19 22.63
C SER A 159 5.75 18.69 24.06
N ILE A 160 6.21 17.47 24.37
CA ILE A 160 6.20 16.87 25.71
C ILE A 160 7.54 16.99 26.45
N GLY A 161 8.48 17.80 25.93
CA GLY A 161 9.75 18.13 26.60
C GLY A 161 10.82 17.02 26.55
N THR A 162 10.69 16.06 25.63
CA THR A 162 11.66 14.99 25.44
C THR A 162 12.61 15.28 24.28
N ASP A 163 13.92 15.18 24.56
CA ASP A 163 15.01 15.37 23.59
C ASP A 163 15.41 14.04 22.92
N ALA A 164 14.42 13.17 22.69
CA ALA A 164 14.65 11.84 22.14
C ALA A 164 15.20 11.97 20.71
N LYS A 165 16.38 11.39 20.46
CA LYS A 165 16.93 11.22 19.11
C LYS A 165 16.09 10.17 18.38
N LEU A 166 14.96 10.60 17.83
CA LEU A 166 14.15 9.77 16.97
C LEU A 166 14.82 9.61 15.61
N PRO A 167 14.84 8.39 15.04
CA PRO A 167 15.34 8.18 13.70
C PRO A 167 14.52 9.02 12.72
N LEU A 168 15.22 9.71 11.81
CA LEU A 168 14.55 10.42 10.74
C LEU A 168 13.86 9.38 9.83
N GLN A 169 12.57 9.55 9.61
CA GLN A 169 11.76 8.69 8.76
C GLN A 169 10.66 9.50 8.08
N PHE A 170 10.15 8.97 6.96
CA PHE A 170 8.96 9.52 6.33
C PHE A 170 7.73 9.33 7.22
N HIS A 171 6.79 10.26 7.13
CA HIS A 171 5.47 10.04 7.69
C HIS A 171 4.74 8.94 6.93
N PRO A 172 3.99 8.07 7.63
CA PRO A 172 3.06 7.18 6.98
C PRO A 172 2.05 7.98 6.16
N ILE A 173 1.98 7.67 4.87
CA ILE A 173 1.05 8.26 3.91
C ILE A 173 -0.04 7.23 3.65
N ALA A 174 -1.30 7.66 3.74
CA ALA A 174 -2.43 6.80 3.41
C ALA A 174 -2.41 6.40 1.93
N ILE A 175 -2.63 5.11 1.68
CA ILE A 175 -2.79 4.58 0.33
C ILE A 175 -4.14 5.03 -0.22
N VAL A 176 -4.13 5.65 -1.40
CA VAL A 176 -5.34 6.17 -2.04
C VAL A 176 -6.30 5.03 -2.36
N GLY A 177 -7.55 5.17 -1.90
CA GLY A 177 -8.60 4.19 -2.16
C GLY A 177 -8.44 2.87 -1.41
N PHE A 178 -7.62 2.84 -0.36
CA PHE A 178 -7.39 1.62 0.41
C PHE A 178 -8.63 1.16 1.18
N ALA A 179 -8.90 -0.13 1.10
CA ALA A 179 -9.81 -0.86 1.98
C ALA A 179 -9.20 -2.22 2.37
N ASN A 180 -9.48 -2.67 3.58
CA ASN A 180 -9.10 -4.00 4.04
C ASN A 180 -10.35 -4.85 4.34
N PRO A 181 -10.90 -5.55 3.33
CA PRO A 181 -12.08 -6.38 3.53
C PRO A 181 -11.80 -7.61 4.41
N TYR A 182 -10.52 -7.92 4.65
CA TYR A 182 -10.09 -9.10 5.40
C TYR A 182 -9.82 -8.81 6.88
N LYS A 183 -9.84 -7.52 7.28
CA LYS A 183 -9.54 -7.11 8.66
C LYS A 183 -10.76 -7.32 9.54
N VAL A 184 -10.66 -8.26 10.49
CA VAL A 184 -11.58 -8.32 11.62
C VAL A 184 -11.13 -7.30 12.65
N THR A 185 -11.93 -6.24 12.84
CA THR A 185 -11.60 -5.19 13.82
C THR A 185 -11.69 -5.75 15.24
N PRO A 186 -10.97 -5.17 16.24
CA PRO A 186 -11.09 -5.61 17.63
C PRO A 186 -12.54 -5.58 18.16
N ALA A 187 -13.31 -4.54 17.81
CA ALA A 187 -14.71 -4.44 18.19
C ALA A 187 -15.56 -5.55 17.55
N ARG A 188 -15.33 -5.86 16.27
CA ARG A 188 -16.02 -6.95 15.59
C ARG A 188 -15.63 -8.32 16.15
N ALA A 189 -14.35 -8.52 16.47
CA ALA A 189 -13.88 -9.73 17.13
C ALA A 189 -14.58 -9.94 18.49
N GLU A 190 -14.64 -8.90 19.33
CA GLU A 190 -15.35 -8.95 20.62
C GLU A 190 -16.84 -9.28 20.44
N GLU A 191 -17.49 -8.66 19.46
CA GLU A 191 -18.89 -8.95 19.12
C GLU A 191 -19.09 -10.41 18.71
N LEU A 192 -18.23 -10.94 17.83
CA LEU A 192 -18.28 -12.33 17.38
C LEU A 192 -18.08 -13.32 18.52
N PHE A 193 -17.14 -13.05 19.42
CA PHE A 193 -16.93 -13.89 20.61
C PHE A 193 -18.16 -13.89 21.51
N LYS A 194 -18.76 -12.72 21.75
CA LYS A 194 -19.97 -12.61 22.55
C LYS A 194 -21.16 -13.32 21.91
N GLN A 195 -21.34 -13.19 20.59
CA GLN A 195 -22.40 -13.88 19.86
C GLN A 195 -22.23 -15.39 19.93
N PHE A 196 -21.01 -15.90 19.68
CA PHE A 196 -20.72 -17.33 19.77
C PHE A 196 -21.00 -17.92 21.16
N THR A 197 -20.77 -17.16 22.25
CA THR A 197 -21.07 -17.66 23.60
C THR A 197 -22.55 -17.64 23.98
N ASN A 198 -23.41 -16.99 23.19
CA ASN A 198 -24.83 -16.81 23.50
C ASN A 198 -25.77 -17.38 22.43
N VAL A 199 -25.23 -17.96 21.35
CA VAL A 199 -26.04 -18.60 20.30
C VAL A 199 -26.44 -19.99 20.77
N GLU A 200 -27.69 -20.36 20.51
CA GLU A 200 -28.21 -21.69 20.82
C GLU A 200 -27.58 -22.74 19.88
N ASP A 201 -27.49 -23.99 20.34
CA ASP A 201 -26.77 -25.05 19.63
C ASP A 201 -27.32 -25.32 18.22
N ASP A 202 -28.62 -25.16 18.00
CA ASP A 202 -29.29 -25.35 16.72
C ASP A 202 -29.12 -24.18 15.74
N GLU A 203 -28.70 -23.01 16.23
CA GLU A 203 -28.43 -21.81 15.42
C GLU A 203 -26.94 -21.65 15.05
N LEU A 204 -26.05 -22.42 15.67
CA LEU A 204 -24.59 -22.32 15.51
C LEU A 204 -24.14 -22.35 14.04
N LEU A 205 -24.63 -23.31 13.25
CA LEU A 205 -24.20 -23.44 11.85
C LEU A 205 -24.66 -22.24 11.00
N SER A 206 -25.85 -21.72 11.26
CA SER A 206 -26.38 -20.53 10.58
C SER A 206 -25.56 -19.29 10.93
N PHE A 207 -25.13 -19.16 12.20
CA PHE A 207 -24.21 -18.10 12.62
C PHE A 207 -22.89 -18.15 11.85
N PHE A 208 -22.24 -19.32 11.75
CA PHE A 208 -20.98 -19.46 11.01
C PHE A 208 -21.17 -19.26 9.49
N ALA A 209 -22.30 -19.70 8.92
CA ALA A 209 -22.60 -19.48 7.50
C ALA A 209 -22.81 -17.99 7.14
N GLY A 210 -23.29 -17.18 8.09
CA GLY A 210 -23.48 -15.74 7.94
C GLY A 210 -22.19 -14.90 8.09
N ASN A 211 -21.12 -15.49 8.63
CA ASN A 211 -19.84 -14.83 8.81
C ASN A 211 -18.96 -14.96 7.56
N THR A 212 -18.03 -14.02 7.42
CA THR A 212 -16.96 -14.11 6.42
C THR A 212 -15.96 -15.23 6.76
N PRO A 213 -15.21 -15.75 5.76
CA PRO A 213 -14.15 -16.73 6.01
C PRO A 213 -13.14 -16.27 7.07
N GLN A 214 -12.79 -14.99 7.08
CA GLN A 214 -11.78 -14.42 7.98
C GLN A 214 -12.26 -14.39 9.43
N GLU A 215 -13.53 -14.04 9.65
CA GLU A 215 -14.18 -14.11 10.96
C GLU A 215 -14.25 -15.55 11.46
N ASN A 216 -14.59 -16.50 10.59
CA ASN A 216 -14.63 -17.91 10.96
C ASN A 216 -13.23 -18.47 11.26
N VAL A 217 -12.19 -18.09 10.50
CA VAL A 217 -10.80 -18.46 10.78
C VAL A 217 -10.35 -17.96 12.16
N LEU A 218 -10.76 -16.74 12.55
CA LEU A 218 -10.51 -16.21 13.90
C LEU A 218 -11.19 -17.09 14.98
N LEU A 219 -12.42 -17.53 14.74
CA LEU A 219 -13.21 -18.29 15.71
C LEU A 219 -12.80 -19.77 15.82
N ILE A 220 -12.24 -20.39 14.77
CA ILE A 220 -11.93 -21.83 14.73
C ILE A 220 -11.12 -22.29 15.96
N GLY A 221 -10.10 -21.53 16.38
CA GLY A 221 -9.30 -21.92 17.55
C GLY A 221 -10.06 -21.92 18.88
N LEU A 222 -11.16 -21.16 18.98
CA LEU A 222 -12.08 -21.21 20.11
C LEU A 222 -13.05 -22.39 19.97
N VAL A 223 -13.61 -22.59 18.77
CA VAL A 223 -14.53 -23.68 18.46
C VAL A 223 -13.88 -25.05 18.71
N GLU A 224 -12.62 -25.23 18.32
CA GLU A 224 -11.86 -26.46 18.54
C GLU A 224 -11.75 -26.85 20.02
N LYS A 225 -11.75 -25.87 20.94
CA LYS A 225 -11.74 -26.12 22.39
C LYS A 225 -13.12 -26.50 22.93
N TYR A 226 -14.17 -26.04 22.26
CA TYR A 226 -15.55 -26.28 22.65
C TYR A 226 -16.06 -27.62 22.12
N SER A 227 -15.91 -27.87 20.82
CA SER A 227 -16.36 -29.11 20.17
C SER A 227 -15.55 -29.39 18.89
N ALA A 228 -14.92 -30.56 18.84
CA ALA A 228 -14.16 -31.00 17.66
C ALA A 228 -15.06 -31.22 16.44
N ASP A 229 -16.27 -31.75 16.64
CA ASP A 229 -17.24 -31.99 15.56
C ASP A 229 -17.76 -30.67 14.98
N LEU A 230 -18.06 -29.70 15.84
CA LEU A 230 -18.44 -28.37 15.39
C LEU A 230 -17.30 -27.70 14.62
N ALA A 231 -16.06 -27.80 15.12
CA ALA A 231 -14.90 -27.24 14.44
C ALA A 231 -14.71 -27.84 13.03
N LYS A 232 -14.99 -29.13 12.86
CA LYS A 232 -14.99 -29.78 11.55
C LYS A 232 -16.05 -29.18 10.61
N SER A 233 -17.27 -29.00 11.09
CA SER A 233 -18.35 -28.36 10.32
C SER A 233 -18.04 -26.91 9.95
N VAL A 234 -17.48 -26.12 10.88
CA VAL A 234 -17.08 -24.73 10.62
C VAL A 234 -15.97 -24.66 9.57
N LYS A 235 -14.97 -25.54 9.66
CA LYS A 235 -13.92 -25.64 8.63
C LYS A 235 -14.50 -25.98 7.25
N TYR A 236 -15.49 -26.87 7.18
CA TYR A 236 -16.17 -27.17 5.91
C TYR A 236 -16.92 -25.94 5.36
N ILE A 237 -17.62 -25.18 6.20
CA ILE A 237 -18.27 -23.91 5.81
C ILE A 237 -17.23 -22.94 5.22
N VAL A 238 -16.13 -22.71 5.93
CA VAL A 238 -15.05 -21.82 5.46
C VAL A 238 -14.51 -22.30 4.12
N TRP A 239 -14.19 -23.59 4.00
CA TRP A 239 -13.64 -24.14 2.77
C TRP A 239 -14.54 -23.91 1.56
N ASN A 240 -15.85 -24.01 1.74
CA ASN A 240 -16.82 -23.77 0.67
C ASN A 240 -16.98 -22.27 0.34
N GLN A 241 -16.92 -21.39 1.33
CA GLN A 241 -16.92 -19.93 1.10
C GLN A 241 -15.69 -19.44 0.32
N LEU A 242 -14.59 -20.20 0.27
CA LEU A 242 -13.39 -19.86 -0.51
C LEU A 242 -13.52 -20.09 -2.02
N ALA A 243 -14.54 -20.84 -2.48
CA ALA A 243 -14.65 -21.23 -3.89
C ALA A 243 -14.72 -20.04 -4.87
N GLU A 244 -15.16 -18.88 -4.40
CA GLU A 244 -15.34 -17.67 -5.22
C GLU A 244 -14.20 -16.66 -5.08
N GLN A 245 -13.19 -16.93 -4.25
CA GLN A 245 -12.14 -15.96 -3.91
C GLN A 245 -10.81 -16.30 -4.58
N PRO A 246 -10.01 -15.28 -4.96
CA PRO A 246 -8.63 -15.51 -5.36
C PRO A 246 -7.85 -16.11 -4.19
N LEU A 247 -7.16 -17.21 -4.46
CA LEU A 247 -6.33 -17.92 -3.49
C LEU A 247 -4.89 -17.92 -3.98
N PHE A 248 -3.96 -17.93 -3.02
CA PHE A 248 -2.54 -17.88 -3.30
C PHE A 248 -1.80 -18.94 -2.48
N VAL A 249 -0.93 -19.70 -3.12
CA VAL A 249 -0.02 -20.59 -2.39
C VAL A 249 1.26 -19.85 -2.04
N GLY A 250 1.82 -20.18 -0.88
CA GLY A 250 3.12 -19.66 -0.49
C GLY A 250 4.24 -20.32 -1.27
N ILE A 251 5.16 -19.50 -1.77
CA ILE A 251 6.42 -19.93 -2.37
C ILE A 251 7.56 -19.35 -1.54
N ASN A 252 8.44 -20.20 -1.02
CA ASN A 252 9.55 -19.77 -0.17
C ASN A 252 10.52 -18.90 -0.97
N ARG A 253 10.81 -17.71 -0.44
CA ARG A 253 11.68 -16.73 -1.10
C ARG A 253 13.12 -17.21 -1.28
N LYS A 254 13.59 -18.15 -0.44
CA LYS A 254 14.99 -18.61 -0.42
C LYS A 254 15.31 -19.65 -1.48
N ASP A 255 14.43 -20.64 -1.64
CA ASP A 255 14.67 -21.82 -2.48
C ASP A 255 13.65 -21.99 -3.61
N GLY A 256 12.59 -21.17 -3.64
CA GLY A 256 11.53 -21.25 -4.65
C GLY A 256 10.59 -22.45 -4.47
N GLY A 257 10.75 -23.23 -3.39
CA GLY A 257 9.87 -24.36 -3.09
C GLY A 257 8.52 -23.93 -2.52
N LEU A 258 7.58 -24.87 -2.42
CA LEU A 258 6.32 -24.64 -1.71
C LEU A 258 6.61 -24.26 -0.25
N TYR A 259 5.97 -23.19 0.20
CA TYR A 259 6.02 -22.79 1.59
C TYR A 259 5.06 -23.67 2.40
N ALA A 260 5.64 -24.68 3.05
CA ALA A 260 4.94 -25.59 3.93
C ALA A 260 5.65 -25.71 5.28
N ARG A 261 4.87 -25.84 6.37
CA ARG A 261 5.40 -26.01 7.73
C ARG A 261 4.56 -27.03 8.49
N ASP A 262 5.20 -27.87 9.28
CA ASP A 262 4.56 -28.94 10.07
C ASP A 262 3.69 -29.92 9.26
N GLY A 263 3.97 -30.02 7.95
CA GLY A 263 3.20 -30.81 6.99
C GLY A 263 1.99 -30.09 6.37
N TYR A 264 1.81 -28.78 6.59
CA TYR A 264 0.70 -28.00 6.02
C TYR A 264 1.20 -27.04 4.94
N LEU A 265 0.51 -27.01 3.79
CA LEU A 265 0.70 -26.00 2.75
C LEU A 265 0.09 -24.67 3.20
N TYR A 266 0.85 -23.58 3.13
CA TYR A 266 0.29 -22.26 3.42
C TYR A 266 -0.51 -21.75 2.23
N LEU A 267 -1.79 -21.50 2.47
CA LEU A 267 -2.75 -20.98 1.53
C LEU A 267 -3.23 -19.62 2.02
N PHE A 268 -3.11 -18.60 1.18
CA PHE A 268 -3.47 -17.23 1.48
C PHE A 268 -4.74 -16.83 0.74
N TYR A 269 -5.65 -16.14 1.41
CA TYR A 269 -6.85 -15.55 0.81
C TYR A 269 -6.65 -14.08 0.37
N THR A 270 -5.41 -13.60 0.44
CA THR A 270 -4.96 -12.27 0.00
C THR A 270 -3.47 -12.32 -0.31
N ASP A 271 -3.00 -11.56 -1.30
CA ASP A 271 -1.56 -11.43 -1.59
C ASP A 271 -0.93 -10.20 -0.93
N ARG A 272 -1.73 -9.45 -0.16
CA ARG A 272 -1.37 -8.16 0.41
C ARG A 272 -0.13 -8.21 1.29
N PHE A 273 0.05 -9.30 2.03
CA PHE A 273 1.17 -9.46 2.96
C PHE A 273 2.38 -10.15 2.32
N GLN A 274 2.39 -10.32 0.99
CA GLN A 274 3.45 -11.07 0.31
C GLN A 274 4.85 -10.53 0.59
N HIS A 275 5.03 -9.23 0.89
CA HIS A 275 6.34 -8.62 1.18
C HIS A 275 6.76 -8.68 2.66
N MET A 276 5.87 -9.06 3.58
CA MET A 276 6.14 -9.07 5.03
C MET A 276 6.60 -10.44 5.55
N GLY A 277 6.43 -11.50 4.76
CA GLY A 277 6.71 -12.88 5.16
C GLY A 277 7.89 -13.54 4.43
N PRO A 278 8.28 -14.76 4.88
CA PRO A 278 9.31 -15.56 4.21
C PRO A 278 8.84 -16.14 2.86
N ALA A 279 7.54 -16.04 2.56
CA ALA A 279 6.93 -16.53 1.35
C ALA A 279 6.49 -15.40 0.42
N ARG A 280 6.50 -15.65 -0.88
CA ARG A 280 5.73 -14.91 -1.89
C ARG A 280 4.39 -15.58 -2.08
N CYS A 281 3.41 -14.81 -2.54
CA CYS A 281 2.11 -15.35 -2.91
C CYS A 281 2.13 -15.69 -4.41
N HIS A 282 1.70 -16.91 -4.75
CA HIS A 282 1.50 -17.32 -6.14
C HIS A 282 0.04 -17.69 -6.35
N PRO A 283 -0.68 -17.04 -7.29
CA PRO A 283 -2.10 -17.31 -7.47
C PRO A 283 -2.33 -18.75 -7.90
N VAL A 284 -3.42 -19.34 -7.44
CA VAL A 284 -3.90 -20.66 -7.87
C VAL A 284 -5.32 -20.56 -8.40
N SER A 285 -5.69 -21.47 -9.30
CA SER A 285 -7.01 -21.52 -9.94
C SER A 285 -8.11 -22.08 -9.02
N GLY A 286 -8.12 -21.65 -7.76
CA GLY A 286 -9.09 -22.05 -6.75
C GLY A 286 -8.63 -23.20 -5.84
N LYS A 287 -9.57 -23.64 -5.00
CA LYS A 287 -9.32 -24.56 -3.89
C LYS A 287 -8.80 -25.94 -4.32
N GLU A 288 -9.28 -26.46 -5.46
CA GLU A 288 -8.85 -27.77 -6.00
C GLU A 288 -7.39 -27.78 -6.43
N ALA A 289 -6.89 -26.70 -7.02
CA ALA A 289 -5.49 -26.60 -7.42
C ALA A 289 -4.57 -26.62 -6.18
N ALA A 290 -4.98 -25.99 -5.08
CA ALA A 290 -4.25 -26.08 -3.81
C ALA A 290 -4.26 -27.52 -3.26
N LEU A 291 -5.37 -28.25 -3.40
CA LEU A 291 -5.47 -29.63 -2.93
C LEU A 291 -4.61 -30.60 -3.73
N ASP A 292 -4.53 -30.41 -5.04
CA ASP A 292 -3.64 -31.19 -5.88
C ASP A 292 -2.18 -31.03 -5.45
N LEU A 293 -1.78 -29.84 -5.02
CA LEU A 293 -0.45 -29.62 -4.44
C LEU A 293 -0.27 -30.36 -3.11
N VAL A 294 -1.28 -30.31 -2.22
CA VAL A 294 -1.26 -31.07 -0.96
C VAL A 294 -1.07 -32.57 -1.22
N ARG A 295 -1.83 -33.15 -2.16
CA ARG A 295 -1.74 -34.57 -2.52
C ARG A 295 -0.39 -34.93 -3.14
N ARG A 296 0.08 -34.17 -4.13
CA ARG A 296 1.35 -34.45 -4.84
C ARG A 296 2.57 -34.36 -3.93
N HIS A 297 2.49 -33.56 -2.87
CA HIS A 297 3.57 -33.35 -1.92
C HIS A 297 3.35 -34.08 -0.58
N GLU A 298 2.37 -35.00 -0.52
CA GLU A 298 2.08 -35.83 0.67
C GLU A 298 1.90 -35.00 1.95
N LEU A 299 1.26 -33.84 1.84
CA LEU A 299 1.01 -32.92 2.94
C LEU A 299 -0.23 -33.34 3.73
N LYS A 300 -0.26 -32.97 5.02
CA LYS A 300 -1.37 -33.23 5.96
C LYS A 300 -2.63 -32.42 5.63
N GLY A 301 -2.47 -31.31 4.93
CA GLY A 301 -3.56 -30.40 4.56
C GLY A 301 -3.07 -28.99 4.29
N VAL A 302 -3.93 -27.99 4.54
CA VAL A 302 -3.62 -26.57 4.33
C VAL A 302 -3.68 -25.76 5.63
N ALA A 303 -2.82 -24.75 5.73
CA ALA A 303 -2.90 -23.68 6.71
C ALA A 303 -3.42 -22.43 6.01
N LEU A 304 -4.70 -22.09 6.22
CA LEU A 304 -5.35 -20.94 5.63
C LEU A 304 -5.07 -19.70 6.48
N THR A 305 -4.60 -18.60 5.87
CA THR A 305 -4.17 -17.40 6.60
C THR A 305 -4.16 -16.14 5.72
N ASP A 306 -4.14 -14.95 6.31
CA ASP A 306 -3.72 -13.71 5.63
C ASP A 306 -2.19 -13.55 5.62
N GLY A 307 -1.48 -14.34 6.42
CA GLY A 307 -0.04 -14.30 6.60
C GLY A 307 0.45 -13.53 7.83
N LEU A 308 -0.40 -12.70 8.46
CA LEU A 308 0.01 -11.84 9.58
C LEU A 308 -0.71 -12.18 10.89
N HIS A 309 -2.01 -12.46 10.86
CA HIS A 309 -2.84 -12.49 12.08
C HIS A 309 -3.42 -13.86 12.38
N ASN A 310 -4.20 -14.39 11.43
CA ASN A 310 -5.09 -15.52 11.69
C ASN A 310 -4.68 -16.72 10.88
N MET A 311 -4.68 -17.90 11.50
CA MET A 311 -4.37 -19.15 10.82
C MET A 311 -5.28 -20.26 11.34
N ALA A 312 -5.92 -20.97 10.43
CA ALA A 312 -6.64 -22.20 10.73
C ALA A 312 -6.05 -23.35 9.88
N ARG A 313 -5.92 -24.52 10.51
CA ARG A 313 -5.43 -25.75 9.85
C ARG A 313 -6.61 -26.61 9.43
N PHE A 314 -6.60 -27.00 8.16
CA PHE A 314 -7.61 -27.84 7.55
C PHE A 314 -6.91 -29.14 7.16
N GLU A 315 -7.34 -30.24 7.76
CA GLU A 315 -6.80 -31.57 7.50
C GLU A 315 -7.53 -32.22 6.31
N ASN A 316 -6.88 -33.17 5.66
CA ASN A 316 -7.40 -33.86 4.48
C ASN A 316 -8.81 -34.45 4.70
N ASP A 317 -9.12 -34.97 5.89
CA ASP A 317 -10.41 -35.58 6.24
C ASP A 317 -11.56 -34.56 6.38
N VAL A 318 -11.24 -33.27 6.49
CA VAL A 318 -12.20 -32.15 6.50
C VAL A 318 -12.37 -31.59 5.08
N ILE A 319 -11.31 -31.61 4.29
CA ILE A 319 -11.29 -30.98 2.97
C ILE A 319 -11.87 -31.88 1.87
N PHE A 320 -11.75 -33.21 2.00
CA PHE A 320 -12.22 -34.18 1.00
C PHE A 320 -13.63 -34.74 1.26
N GLN A 321 -14.46 -34.06 2.06
CA GLN A 321 -15.85 -34.49 2.28
C GLN A 321 -16.79 -34.28 1.08
N ASP A 322 -16.36 -33.57 0.03
CA ASP A 322 -17.13 -33.37 -1.23
C ASP A 322 -17.27 -34.66 -2.08
N GLY A 323 -17.14 -35.86 -1.50
CA GLY A 323 -17.02 -37.13 -2.21
C GLY A 323 -17.85 -38.32 -1.69
N GLU A 324 -18.76 -38.13 -0.73
CA GLU A 324 -19.76 -39.15 -0.34
C GLU A 324 -21.20 -38.61 -0.41
#